data_AF-A0A7S0KXR8-F1
#
_entry.id   AF-A0A7S0KXR8-F1
#
_cell.length_a   1.000
_cell.length_b   1.000
_cell.length_c   1.000
_cell.angle_alpha   90.00
_cell.angle_beta   90.00
_cell.angle_gamma   90.00
#
_symmetry.space_group_name_H-M   'P 1'
#
loop_
_entity.id
_entity.type
_entity.pdbx_description
1 polymer ?
#
loop_
_entity_poly.entity_id
_entity_poly.type
_entity_poly.pdbx_seq_one_letter_code
_entity_poly.pdbx_strand_id
1 'polypeptide(L)'
;DDDGNTEKLPSKPTLELLLSRFLSKDYMEETTDTPQEQDDNDNNQDKDTATLNADNRHDDPYQHFAAILMNATQLEAGRRFLLKIQRTHSSETTSSVLQAILPQLRSPNPIRRRGTAGTLKNCCLERDAAWWLLEEVKLTKHLLYPLAGPEDLDVDEKRGLDPDLWLEGPDKERESDDLARLFLVESILLLCATGRNSRESLRVSRVYVILKWADMVEENEDVSERINECVQFLRRDEQGTEEGSSDQAVQLAIEG
;
A
#
# COMPACT_ATOMS: atom_id res chain seq x y z
N ASP A 1 -3.39 30.97 -45.38
CA ASP A 1 -4.62 30.67 -44.64
C ASP A 1 -4.41 29.37 -43.90
N ASP A 2 -4.31 29.54 -42.59
CA ASP A 2 -3.74 28.61 -41.61
C ASP A 2 -4.66 27.41 -41.37
N ASP A 3 -4.07 26.22 -41.43
CA ASP A 3 -4.73 24.93 -41.32
C ASP A 3 -5.06 24.65 -39.84
N GLY A 4 -6.32 24.85 -39.48
CA GLY A 4 -6.84 24.60 -38.13
C GLY A 4 -6.88 23.11 -37.81
N ASN A 5 -5.75 22.55 -37.42
CA ASN A 5 -5.66 21.22 -36.81
C ASN A 5 -6.20 21.27 -35.37
N THR A 6 -7.52 21.34 -35.21
CA THR A 6 -8.16 21.08 -33.92
C THR A 6 -8.14 19.58 -33.67
N GLU A 7 -7.07 19.12 -33.03
CA GLU A 7 -6.97 17.80 -32.42
C GLU A 7 -8.17 17.64 -31.46
N LYS A 8 -9.21 16.92 -31.90
CA LYS A 8 -10.36 16.60 -31.05
C LYS A 8 -9.89 15.67 -29.95
N LEU A 9 -9.60 16.24 -28.78
CA LEU A 9 -9.45 15.49 -27.54
C LEU A 9 -10.68 14.56 -27.38
N PRO A 10 -10.50 13.26 -27.10
CA PRO A 10 -11.60 12.32 -26.98
C PRO A 10 -12.55 12.79 -25.85
N SER A 11 -13.84 12.93 -26.17
CA SER A 11 -14.86 13.52 -25.29
C SER A 11 -15.29 12.64 -24.12
N LYS A 12 -14.65 11.47 -23.93
CA LYS A 12 -14.85 10.58 -22.78
C LYS A 12 -13.46 10.19 -22.26
N PRO A 13 -13.16 10.37 -20.97
CA PRO A 13 -11.90 9.93 -20.43
C PRO A 13 -11.82 8.40 -20.57
N THR A 14 -10.77 7.91 -21.23
CA THR A 14 -10.47 6.48 -21.31
C THR A 14 -10.00 6.00 -19.93
N LEU A 15 -10.12 4.70 -19.64
CA LEU A 15 -9.62 4.11 -18.39
C LEU A 15 -8.12 4.40 -18.20
N GLU A 16 -7.35 4.41 -19.29
CA GLU A 16 -5.93 4.77 -19.31
C GLU A 16 -5.69 6.23 -18.92
N LEU A 17 -6.54 7.15 -19.39
CA LEU A 17 -6.45 8.56 -19.00
C LEU A 17 -6.78 8.73 -17.51
N LEU A 18 -7.81 8.06 -16.99
CA LEU A 18 -8.12 8.12 -15.56
C LEU A 18 -7.01 7.50 -14.71
N LEU A 19 -6.45 6.37 -15.14
CA LEU A 19 -5.33 5.72 -14.47
C LEU A 19 -4.09 6.63 -14.48
N SER A 20 -3.73 7.24 -15.60
CA SER A 20 -2.58 8.14 -15.66
C SER A 20 -2.77 9.39 -14.79
N ARG A 21 -3.97 9.95 -14.72
CA ARG A 21 -4.29 11.09 -13.84
C ARG A 21 -4.27 10.70 -12.37
N PHE A 22 -4.81 9.54 -12.03
CA PHE A 22 -4.70 8.97 -10.70
C PHE A 22 -3.23 8.71 -10.32
N LEU A 23 -2.38 8.29 -11.25
CA LEU A 23 -0.96 8.08 -10.98
C LEU A 23 -0.12 9.39 -11.01
N SER A 24 -0.74 10.56 -11.17
CA SER A 24 -0.02 11.83 -11.17
C SER A 24 0.64 12.09 -9.81
N LYS A 25 1.86 12.64 -9.86
CA LYS A 25 2.61 13.02 -8.65
C LYS A 25 2.00 14.21 -7.92
N ASP A 26 1.23 15.03 -8.64
CA ASP A 26 0.58 16.24 -8.10
C ASP A 26 -0.27 15.94 -6.84
N TYR A 27 -0.80 14.72 -6.72
CA TYR A 27 -1.65 14.28 -5.61
C TYR A 27 -0.94 13.35 -4.61
N MET A 28 0.38 13.19 -4.74
CA MET A 28 1.20 12.31 -3.90
C MET A 28 2.17 13.06 -2.99
N GLU A 29 2.44 14.33 -3.27
CA GLU A 29 3.34 15.16 -2.46
C GLU A 29 2.52 15.92 -1.39
N GLU A 30 2.94 15.85 -0.13
CA GLU A 30 2.47 16.79 0.88
C GLU A 30 3.03 18.17 0.49
N THR A 31 2.15 19.10 0.11
CA THR A 31 2.56 20.49 -0.10
C THR A 31 3.10 21.03 1.23
N THR A 32 4.43 21.11 1.33
CA THR A 32 5.11 21.81 2.42
C THR A 32 4.93 23.31 2.17
N ASP A 33 3.75 23.84 2.52
CA ASP A 33 3.58 25.28 2.63
C ASP A 33 4.44 25.74 3.82
N THR A 34 5.64 26.22 3.49
CA THR A 34 6.40 27.06 4.41
C THR A 34 5.57 28.32 4.59
N PRO A 35 5.14 28.69 5.80
CA PRO A 35 4.39 29.92 5.99
C PRO A 35 5.30 31.08 5.57
N GLN A 36 5.02 31.68 4.40
CA GLN A 36 5.60 32.97 4.06
C GLN A 36 5.06 33.96 5.10
N GLU A 37 5.96 34.51 5.92
CA GLU A 37 5.67 35.66 6.77
C GLU A 37 5.06 36.76 5.88
N GLN A 38 3.75 36.94 5.99
CA GLN A 38 3.06 38.09 5.41
C GLN A 38 3.43 39.28 6.28
N ASP A 39 4.14 40.24 5.69
CA ASP A 39 4.34 41.57 6.24
C ASP A 39 2.98 42.13 6.70
N ASP A 40 2.90 42.40 8.00
CA ASP A 40 1.80 43.10 8.64
C ASP A 40 1.57 44.45 7.94
N ASN A 41 0.47 44.59 7.20
CA ASN A 41 -0.25 45.86 7.13
C ASN A 41 -1.70 45.70 6.65
N ASP A 42 -2.56 46.23 7.51
CA ASP A 42 -3.89 46.81 7.26
C ASP A 42 -5.17 45.96 7.44
N ASN A 43 -5.87 46.34 8.51
CA ASN A 43 -7.32 46.42 8.70
C ASN A 43 -8.20 45.16 8.65
N ASN A 44 -8.43 44.65 9.86
CA ASN A 44 -9.71 44.20 10.43
C ASN A 44 -10.97 44.31 9.53
N GLN A 45 -11.23 43.27 8.73
CA GLN A 45 -12.57 42.89 8.31
C GLN A 45 -12.59 41.37 7.99
N ASP A 46 -13.56 40.67 8.57
CA ASP A 46 -13.96 39.28 8.29
C ASP A 46 -13.11 38.14 8.88
N LYS A 47 -13.30 37.89 10.18
CA LYS A 47 -12.85 36.66 10.88
C LYS A 47 -13.63 35.39 10.49
N ASP A 48 -14.71 35.50 9.71
CA ASP A 48 -15.56 34.36 9.35
C ASP A 48 -15.16 33.67 8.03
N THR A 49 -14.29 34.28 7.23
CA THR A 49 -13.77 33.67 5.98
C THR A 49 -12.52 32.82 6.22
N ALA A 50 -11.82 33.00 7.34
CA ALA A 50 -10.66 32.17 7.70
C ALA A 50 -11.04 30.71 8.02
N THR A 51 -12.25 30.48 8.54
CA THR A 51 -12.75 29.14 8.89
C THR A 51 -13.25 28.37 7.67
N LEU A 52 -13.56 29.05 6.55
CA LEU A 52 -14.00 28.42 5.30
C LEU A 52 -12.83 28.07 4.35
N ASN A 53 -11.65 28.62 4.60
CA ASN A 53 -10.47 28.38 3.75
C ASN A 53 -9.60 27.20 4.21
N ALA A 54 -9.88 26.58 5.36
CA ALA A 54 -9.24 25.33 5.79
C ALA A 54 -9.81 24.08 5.10
N ASP A 55 -10.94 24.24 4.39
CA ASP A 55 -11.63 23.20 3.60
C ASP A 55 -11.12 23.11 2.14
N ASN A 56 -10.31 24.07 1.69
CA ASN A 56 -9.65 24.04 0.36
C ASN A 56 -8.33 23.24 0.38
N ARG A 57 -8.25 22.18 1.19
CA ARG A 57 -7.18 21.18 1.10
C ARG A 57 -7.39 20.33 -0.16
N HIS A 58 -6.90 20.87 -1.28
CA HIS A 58 -6.59 20.19 -2.53
C HIS A 58 -7.66 19.20 -3.00
N ASP A 59 -8.67 19.69 -3.72
CA ASP A 59 -9.68 18.86 -4.37
C ASP A 59 -8.97 17.87 -5.31
N ASP A 60 -8.80 16.61 -4.91
CA ASP A 60 -8.28 15.52 -5.73
C ASP A 60 -9.47 14.90 -6.48
N PRO A 61 -9.77 15.33 -7.72
CA PRO A 61 -10.92 14.83 -8.47
C PRO A 61 -10.78 13.35 -8.85
N TYR A 62 -9.58 12.77 -8.70
CA TYR A 62 -9.28 11.39 -9.05
C TYR A 62 -9.20 10.46 -7.84
N GLN A 63 -9.40 10.95 -6.61
CA GLN A 63 -9.28 10.16 -5.37
C GLN A 63 -10.14 8.88 -5.38
N HIS A 64 -11.37 8.98 -5.92
CA HIS A 64 -12.32 7.88 -5.95
C HIS A 64 -12.01 6.82 -7.02
N PHE A 65 -11.03 7.06 -7.89
CA PHE A 65 -10.58 6.05 -8.84
C PHE A 65 -10.05 4.80 -8.12
N ALA A 66 -9.44 4.96 -6.94
CA ALA A 66 -9.04 3.83 -6.08
C ALA A 66 -10.23 2.92 -5.72
N ALA A 67 -11.39 3.50 -5.40
CA ALA A 67 -12.60 2.74 -5.10
C ALA A 67 -13.19 2.05 -6.36
N ILE A 68 -13.06 2.68 -7.54
CA ILE A 68 -13.44 2.06 -8.82
C ILE A 68 -12.59 0.83 -9.10
N LEU A 69 -11.27 0.92 -8.89
CA LEU A 69 -10.35 -0.23 -9.04
C LEU A 69 -10.69 -1.33 -8.02
N MET A 70 -10.97 -0.97 -6.78
CA MET A 70 -11.36 -1.91 -5.73
C MET A 70 -12.63 -2.67 -6.12
N ASN A 71 -13.66 -1.98 -6.63
CA ASN A 71 -14.88 -2.63 -7.08
C ASN A 71 -14.65 -3.50 -8.32
N ALA A 72 -13.87 -3.03 -9.30
CA ALA A 72 -13.58 -3.78 -10.51
C ALA A 72 -12.81 -5.09 -10.22
N THR A 73 -11.91 -5.08 -9.25
CA THR A 73 -11.09 -6.24 -8.84
C THR A 73 -11.84 -7.29 -8.04
N GLN A 74 -13.09 -7.04 -7.64
CA GLN A 74 -13.96 -8.10 -7.13
C GLN A 74 -14.19 -9.19 -8.19
N LEU A 75 -14.15 -8.81 -9.48
CA LEU A 75 -14.22 -9.71 -10.62
C LEU A 75 -12.82 -10.18 -11.05
N GLU A 76 -12.71 -11.45 -11.45
CA GLU A 76 -11.47 -12.07 -11.95
C GLU A 76 -10.87 -11.30 -13.14
N ALA A 77 -11.72 -10.81 -14.05
CA ALA A 77 -11.28 -9.99 -15.19
C ALA A 77 -10.59 -8.68 -14.74
N GLY A 78 -11.09 -8.05 -13.67
CA GLY A 78 -10.47 -6.85 -13.10
C GLY A 78 -9.11 -7.16 -12.47
N ARG A 79 -9.00 -8.27 -11.72
CA ARG A 79 -7.71 -8.71 -11.16
C ARG A 79 -6.70 -9.01 -12.26
N ARG A 80 -7.09 -9.77 -13.28
CA ARG A 80 -6.24 -10.07 -14.43
C ARG A 80 -5.78 -8.82 -15.17
N PHE A 81 -6.62 -7.79 -15.27
CA PHE A 81 -6.22 -6.50 -15.84
C PHE A 81 -5.08 -5.86 -15.03
N LEU A 82 -5.17 -5.85 -13.69
CA LEU A 82 -4.14 -5.27 -12.83
C LEU A 82 -2.84 -6.07 -12.81
N LEU A 83 -2.94 -7.40 -12.82
CA LEU A 83 -1.80 -8.33 -12.77
C LEU A 83 -1.09 -8.47 -14.13
N LYS A 84 -1.70 -8.00 -15.22
CA LYS A 84 -1.12 -8.12 -16.56
C LYS A 84 0.16 -7.31 -16.66
N ILE A 85 1.26 -8.01 -16.92
CA ILE A 85 2.56 -7.41 -17.19
C ILE A 85 2.49 -6.68 -18.55
N GLN A 86 2.86 -5.40 -18.54
CA GLN A 86 2.94 -4.57 -19.73
C GLN A 86 4.40 -4.34 -20.10
N ARG A 87 4.70 -4.43 -21.40
CA ARG A 87 5.99 -4.02 -21.97
C ARG A 87 5.81 -2.59 -22.46
N THR A 88 6.49 -1.64 -21.83
CA THR A 88 6.55 -0.28 -22.37
C THR A 88 7.66 -0.22 -23.42
N HIS A 89 7.39 0.38 -24.57
CA HIS A 89 8.36 0.43 -25.68
C HIS A 89 9.60 1.27 -25.37
N SER A 90 9.60 2.02 -24.27
CA SER A 90 10.65 2.98 -23.89
C SER A 90 11.48 2.59 -22.66
N SER A 91 11.11 1.53 -21.93
CA SER A 91 11.81 1.09 -20.73
C SER A 91 12.00 -0.42 -20.76
N GLU A 92 13.24 -0.89 -20.54
CA GLU A 92 13.56 -2.32 -20.39
C GLU A 92 12.82 -2.96 -19.21
N THR A 93 12.25 -2.15 -18.32
CA THR A 93 11.47 -2.59 -17.16
C THR A 93 10.04 -2.95 -17.54
N THR A 94 9.66 -4.21 -17.36
CA THR A 94 8.27 -4.66 -17.39
C THR A 94 7.55 -4.27 -16.11
N SER A 95 6.39 -3.62 -16.22
CA SER A 95 5.59 -3.23 -15.05
C SER A 95 4.11 -3.55 -15.28
N SER A 96 3.40 -3.79 -14.19
CA SER A 96 1.96 -4.03 -14.15
C SER A 96 1.23 -2.80 -13.61
N VAL A 97 -0.07 -2.70 -13.87
CA VAL A 97 -0.91 -1.65 -13.25
C VAL A 97 -0.89 -1.80 -11.72
N LEU A 98 -0.85 -3.04 -11.22
CA LEU A 98 -0.69 -3.30 -9.79
C LEU A 98 0.55 -2.61 -9.21
N GLN A 99 1.73 -2.81 -9.83
CA GLN A 99 2.98 -2.18 -9.37
C GLN A 99 2.91 -0.66 -9.42
N ALA A 100 2.25 -0.10 -10.44
CA ALA A 100 2.09 1.34 -10.58
C ALA A 100 1.23 1.95 -9.45
N ILE A 101 0.25 1.24 -8.91
CA ILE A 101 -0.62 1.74 -7.84
C ILE A 101 -0.06 1.50 -6.42
N LEU A 102 1.02 0.73 -6.24
CA LEU A 102 1.58 0.47 -4.91
C LEU A 102 1.98 1.73 -4.12
N PRO A 103 2.58 2.78 -4.72
CA PRO A 103 2.89 4.01 -4.02
C PRO A 103 1.67 4.70 -3.41
N GLN A 104 0.46 4.42 -3.93
CA GLN A 104 -0.78 5.03 -3.47
C GLN A 104 -1.17 4.60 -2.05
N LEU A 105 -0.57 3.53 -1.51
CA LEU A 105 -0.67 3.18 -0.09
C LEU A 105 -0.01 4.22 0.84
N ARG A 106 0.89 5.06 0.32
CA ARG A 106 1.55 6.15 1.06
C ARG A 106 0.96 7.52 0.74
N SER A 107 -0.19 7.57 0.07
CA SER A 107 -0.84 8.82 -0.31
C SER A 107 -1.29 9.62 0.93
N PRO A 108 -1.17 10.95 0.96
CA PRO A 108 -1.73 11.77 2.03
C PRO A 108 -3.26 11.64 2.11
N ASN A 109 -3.91 11.34 0.98
CA ASN A 109 -5.35 11.12 0.90
C ASN A 109 -5.77 9.71 1.38
N PRO A 110 -6.58 9.59 2.46
CA PRO A 110 -7.02 8.31 3.01
C PRO A 110 -7.95 7.52 2.07
N ILE A 111 -8.73 8.19 1.21
CA ILE A 111 -9.63 7.53 0.25
C ILE A 111 -8.81 6.70 -0.75
N ARG A 112 -7.66 7.23 -1.16
CA ARG A 112 -6.74 6.57 -2.09
C ARG A 112 -6.07 5.38 -1.42
N ARG A 113 -5.61 5.53 -0.18
CA ARG A 113 -5.00 4.45 0.60
C ARG A 113 -5.98 3.30 0.83
N ARG A 114 -7.19 3.58 1.32
CA ARG A 114 -8.25 2.58 1.54
C ARG A 114 -8.61 1.83 0.25
N GLY A 115 -8.88 2.56 -0.83
CA GLY A 115 -9.25 1.94 -2.11
C GLY A 115 -8.12 1.09 -2.69
N THR A 116 -6.86 1.54 -2.55
CA THR A 116 -5.68 0.77 -2.96
C THR A 116 -5.53 -0.49 -2.10
N ALA A 117 -5.61 -0.39 -0.78
CA ALA A 117 -5.54 -1.54 0.13
C ALA A 117 -6.59 -2.61 -0.23
N GLY A 118 -7.85 -2.21 -0.46
CA GLY A 118 -8.90 -3.15 -0.87
C GLY A 118 -8.68 -3.75 -2.27
N THR A 119 -8.10 -2.98 -3.19
CA THR A 119 -7.69 -3.48 -4.50
C THR A 119 -6.60 -4.56 -4.38
N LEU A 120 -5.61 -4.35 -3.50
CA LEU A 120 -4.54 -5.33 -3.25
C LEU A 120 -5.08 -6.61 -2.60
N LYS A 121 -5.99 -6.49 -1.61
CA LYS A 121 -6.70 -7.64 -1.02
C LYS A 121 -7.35 -8.49 -2.11
N ASN A 122 -8.11 -7.85 -3.00
CA ASN A 122 -8.77 -8.56 -4.07
C ASN A 122 -7.76 -9.26 -4.98
N CYS A 123 -6.67 -8.59 -5.38
CA CYS A 123 -5.61 -9.20 -6.18
C CYS A 123 -4.95 -10.42 -5.51
N CYS A 124 -4.87 -10.46 -4.18
CA CYS A 124 -4.33 -11.61 -3.44
C CYS A 124 -5.24 -12.85 -3.47
N LEU A 125 -6.47 -12.76 -3.99
CA LEU A 125 -7.34 -13.92 -4.25
C LEU A 125 -6.83 -14.80 -5.41
N GLU A 126 -6.00 -14.25 -6.31
CA GLU A 126 -5.39 -14.99 -7.42
C GLU A 126 -4.22 -15.83 -6.92
N ARG A 127 -4.51 -17.02 -6.39
CA ARG A 127 -3.52 -17.92 -5.77
C ARG A 127 -2.36 -18.28 -6.70
N ASP A 128 -2.64 -18.42 -8.00
CA ASP A 128 -1.61 -18.74 -9.01
C ASP A 128 -0.60 -17.58 -9.20
N ALA A 129 -0.99 -16.36 -8.82
CA ALA A 129 -0.13 -15.19 -8.89
C ALA A 129 0.70 -14.96 -7.61
N ALA A 130 0.48 -15.72 -6.54
CA ALA A 130 1.09 -15.45 -5.23
C ALA A 130 2.62 -15.43 -5.26
N TRP A 131 3.25 -16.34 -6.00
CA TRP A 131 4.72 -16.33 -6.15
C TRP A 131 5.19 -15.03 -6.83
N TRP A 132 4.53 -14.61 -7.91
CA TRP A 132 4.87 -13.37 -8.60
C TRP A 132 4.63 -12.13 -7.73
N LEU A 133 3.54 -12.11 -6.96
CA LEU A 133 3.24 -11.03 -6.01
C LEU A 133 4.30 -10.90 -4.92
N LEU A 134 4.76 -12.02 -4.37
CA LEU A 134 5.76 -12.04 -3.30
C LEU A 134 7.16 -11.75 -3.83
N GLU A 135 7.56 -12.38 -4.94
CA GLU A 135 8.96 -12.38 -5.39
C GLU A 135 9.29 -11.31 -6.42
N GLU A 136 8.40 -11.02 -7.37
CA GLU A 136 8.69 -10.06 -8.44
C GLU A 136 8.14 -8.67 -8.10
N VAL A 137 6.93 -8.61 -7.55
CA VAL A 137 6.31 -7.34 -7.13
C VAL A 137 6.86 -6.87 -5.79
N LYS A 138 7.42 -7.78 -4.97
CA LYS A 138 7.81 -7.52 -3.57
C LYS A 138 6.65 -6.94 -2.76
N LEU A 139 5.44 -7.45 -2.97
CA LEU A 139 4.21 -6.90 -2.38
C LEU A 139 4.26 -6.80 -0.86
N THR A 140 4.98 -7.72 -0.19
CA THR A 140 5.10 -7.78 1.27
C THR A 140 5.51 -6.44 1.88
N LYS A 141 6.58 -5.79 1.40
CA LYS A 141 7.03 -4.51 1.98
C LYS A 141 5.99 -3.40 1.84
N HIS A 142 5.23 -3.42 0.75
CA HIS A 142 4.17 -2.44 0.51
C HIS A 142 2.96 -2.68 1.42
N LEU A 143 2.62 -3.93 1.71
CA LEU A 143 1.56 -4.26 2.67
C LEU A 143 1.96 -3.95 4.11
N LEU A 144 3.22 -4.20 4.47
CA LEU A 144 3.73 -3.97 5.83
C LEU A 144 3.95 -2.50 6.15
N TYR A 145 4.30 -1.67 5.17
CA TYR A 145 4.65 -0.28 5.42
C TYR A 145 3.55 0.56 6.12
N PRO A 146 2.28 0.50 5.72
CA PRO A 146 1.21 1.21 6.44
C PRO A 146 0.88 0.57 7.81
N LEU A 147 1.24 -0.70 8.01
CA LEU A 147 1.06 -1.42 9.29
C LEU A 147 2.23 -1.21 10.27
N ALA A 148 3.39 -0.75 9.79
CA ALA A 148 4.52 -0.36 10.62
C ALA A 148 4.25 1.00 11.29
N GLY A 149 4.69 1.15 12.54
CA GLY A 149 4.53 2.36 13.34
C GLY A 149 5.86 2.84 13.91
N PRO A 150 5.83 3.68 14.95
CA PRO A 150 7.01 4.36 15.49
C PRO A 150 7.83 3.50 16.46
N GLU A 151 7.58 2.19 16.51
CA GLU A 151 8.22 1.30 17.47
C GLU A 151 9.72 1.13 17.17
N ASP A 152 10.57 1.26 18.21
CA ASP A 152 12.01 1.03 18.06
C ASP A 152 12.32 -0.46 18.08
N LEU A 153 12.43 -1.03 16.89
CA LEU A 153 12.82 -2.44 16.70
C LEU A 153 14.25 -2.68 17.18
N ASP A 154 14.48 -3.78 17.88
CA ASP A 154 15.84 -4.15 18.28
C ASP A 154 16.68 -4.63 17.08
N VAL A 155 17.98 -4.88 17.31
CA VAL A 155 18.92 -5.30 16.25
C VAL A 155 18.50 -6.63 15.61
N ASP A 156 17.93 -7.56 16.38
CA ASP A 156 17.53 -8.87 15.88
C ASP A 156 16.17 -8.81 15.15
N GLU A 157 15.28 -7.92 15.57
CA GLU A 157 14.03 -7.60 14.85
C GLU A 157 14.31 -6.91 13.51
N LYS A 158 15.31 -6.01 13.45
CA LYS A 158 15.74 -5.31 12.22
C LYS A 158 16.42 -6.25 11.21
N ARG A 159 17.07 -7.34 11.64
CA ARG A 159 17.73 -8.30 10.73
C ARG A 159 16.72 -9.00 9.83
N GLY A 160 16.98 -8.95 8.51
CA GLY A 160 16.12 -9.54 7.48
C GLY A 160 14.85 -8.74 7.17
N LEU A 161 14.57 -7.65 7.89
CA LEU A 161 13.44 -6.77 7.63
C LEU A 161 13.84 -5.70 6.61
N ASP A 162 12.93 -5.36 5.70
CA ASP A 162 13.17 -4.28 4.72
C ASP A 162 13.45 -2.95 5.45
N PRO A 163 14.55 -2.23 5.13
CA PRO A 163 14.90 -0.96 5.75
C PRO A 163 13.78 0.09 5.72
N ASP A 164 12.96 0.12 4.67
CA ASP A 164 11.84 1.05 4.54
C ASP A 164 10.83 0.93 5.71
N LEU A 165 10.82 -0.20 6.44
CA LEU A 165 9.86 -0.47 7.51
C LEU A 165 10.31 0.06 8.88
N TRP A 166 11.57 0.46 9.04
CA TRP A 166 12.12 0.90 10.33
C TRP A 166 13.03 2.12 10.26
N LEU A 167 13.42 2.57 9.06
CA LEU A 167 14.32 3.71 8.89
C LEU A 167 13.69 5.06 9.25
N GLU A 168 12.37 5.18 9.14
CA GLU A 168 11.63 6.43 9.46
C GLU A 168 11.55 6.72 10.96
N GLY A 169 11.80 5.71 11.81
CA GLY A 169 11.91 5.88 13.25
C GLY A 169 10.62 6.46 13.89
N PRO A 170 10.74 7.38 14.87
CA PRO A 170 9.61 7.80 15.69
C PRO A 170 8.57 8.68 14.96
N ASP A 171 8.92 9.23 13.80
CA ASP A 171 8.00 10.05 12.99
C ASP A 171 7.06 9.19 12.14
N LYS A 172 7.28 7.87 12.09
CA LYS A 172 6.46 6.95 11.31
C LYS A 172 5.08 6.79 11.93
N GLU A 173 4.06 7.31 11.26
CA GLU A 173 2.67 7.06 11.64
C GLU A 173 2.12 5.79 10.98
N ARG A 174 1.46 4.96 11.78
CA ARG A 174 0.70 3.80 11.31
C ARG A 174 -0.58 4.28 10.61
N GLU A 175 -1.08 3.52 9.65
CA GLU A 175 -2.33 3.82 8.96
C GLU A 175 -3.47 4.05 9.96
N SER A 176 -4.03 5.25 9.96
CA SER A 176 -5.11 5.66 10.86
C SER A 176 -6.45 4.97 10.54
N ASP A 177 -6.66 4.58 9.28
CA ASP A 177 -7.90 4.00 8.82
C ASP A 177 -7.99 2.49 9.07
N ASP A 178 -8.83 2.09 10.04
CA ASP A 178 -9.06 0.70 10.43
C ASP A 178 -9.42 -0.20 9.25
N LEU A 179 -10.25 0.28 8.33
CA LEU A 179 -10.68 -0.53 7.19
C LEU A 179 -9.54 -0.74 6.19
N ALA A 180 -8.66 0.24 6.04
CA ALA A 180 -7.45 0.09 5.26
C ALA A 180 -6.49 -0.92 5.93
N ARG A 181 -6.28 -0.82 7.25
CA ARG A 181 -5.50 -1.82 8.02
C ARG A 181 -6.07 -3.23 7.86
N LEU A 182 -7.39 -3.39 7.98
CA LEU A 182 -8.07 -4.67 7.80
C LEU A 182 -7.78 -5.27 6.42
N PHE A 183 -7.92 -4.50 5.35
CA PHE A 183 -7.63 -4.98 3.99
C PHE A 183 -6.17 -5.38 3.80
N LEU A 184 -5.22 -4.66 4.40
CA LEU A 184 -3.80 -5.00 4.34
C LEU A 184 -3.52 -6.32 5.06
N VAL A 185 -4.05 -6.50 6.27
CA VAL A 185 -3.88 -7.75 7.04
C VAL A 185 -4.57 -8.93 6.34
N GLU A 186 -5.78 -8.74 5.81
CA GLU A 186 -6.45 -9.78 5.02
C GLU A 186 -5.67 -10.15 3.75
N SER A 187 -4.98 -9.20 3.12
CA SER A 187 -4.09 -9.47 1.99
C SER A 187 -2.96 -10.43 2.40
N ILE A 188 -2.34 -10.18 3.55
CA ILE A 188 -1.29 -11.04 4.11
C ILE A 188 -1.87 -12.43 4.45
N LEU A 189 -3.06 -12.48 5.04
CA LEU A 189 -3.73 -13.74 5.39
C LEU A 189 -4.02 -14.60 4.14
N LEU A 190 -4.50 -13.99 3.06
CA LEU A 190 -4.73 -14.69 1.78
C LEU A 190 -3.42 -15.27 1.20
N LEU A 191 -2.31 -14.53 1.32
CA LEU A 191 -0.99 -15.03 0.92
C LEU A 191 -0.54 -16.19 1.82
N CYS A 192 -0.73 -16.11 3.15
CA CYS A 192 -0.47 -17.21 4.09
C CYS A 192 -1.29 -18.47 3.75
N ALA A 193 -2.57 -18.30 3.42
CA ALA A 193 -3.49 -19.37 3.06
C ALA A 193 -3.19 -19.98 1.68
N THR A 194 -2.42 -19.29 0.83
CA THR A 194 -2.11 -19.78 -0.52
C THR A 194 -1.27 -21.05 -0.49
N GLY A 195 -0.28 -21.14 0.38
CA GLY A 195 0.51 -22.36 0.50
C GLY A 195 1.79 -22.19 1.31
N ARG A 196 2.52 -23.29 1.46
CA ARG A 196 3.77 -23.37 2.22
C ARG A 196 4.83 -22.38 1.72
N ASN A 197 5.09 -22.36 0.41
CA ASN A 197 6.11 -21.46 -0.17
C ASN A 197 5.80 -19.99 0.13
N SER A 198 4.52 -19.59 0.04
CA SER A 198 4.11 -18.22 0.38
C SER A 198 4.37 -17.90 1.86
N ARG A 199 4.09 -18.83 2.78
CA ARG A 199 4.42 -18.65 4.20
C ARG A 199 5.92 -18.56 4.44
N GLU A 200 6.71 -19.37 3.76
CA GLU A 200 8.18 -19.31 3.85
C GLU A 200 8.70 -17.92 3.39
N SER A 201 8.26 -17.41 2.23
CA SER A 201 8.63 -16.06 1.78
C SER A 201 8.19 -14.96 2.77
N LEU A 202 7.00 -15.07 3.37
CA LEU A 202 6.50 -14.12 4.37
C LEU A 202 7.28 -14.19 5.69
N ARG A 203 7.70 -15.39 6.14
CA ARG A 203 8.56 -15.58 7.32
C ARG A 203 9.95 -14.97 7.09
N VAL A 204 10.55 -15.23 5.93
CA VAL A 204 11.85 -14.65 5.54
C VAL A 204 11.77 -13.12 5.51
N SER A 205 10.66 -12.56 5.02
CA SER A 205 10.40 -11.12 5.01
C SER A 205 10.03 -10.53 6.39
N ARG A 206 10.14 -11.32 7.47
CA ARG A 206 9.91 -10.88 8.87
C ARG A 206 8.52 -10.28 9.14
N VAL A 207 7.49 -10.73 8.40
CA VAL A 207 6.10 -10.23 8.54
C VAL A 207 5.59 -10.31 9.98
N TYR A 208 5.94 -11.37 10.71
CA TYR A 208 5.55 -11.54 12.11
C TYR A 208 5.97 -10.38 13.01
N VAL A 209 7.15 -9.78 12.78
CA VAL A 209 7.67 -8.68 13.60
C VAL A 209 6.72 -7.48 13.54
N ILE A 210 6.36 -7.05 12.32
CA ILE A 210 5.47 -5.91 12.12
C ILE A 210 4.07 -6.20 12.66
N LEU A 211 3.52 -7.40 12.38
CA LEU A 211 2.19 -7.78 12.86
C LEU A 211 2.09 -7.84 14.38
N LYS A 212 3.13 -8.34 15.06
CA LYS A 212 3.22 -8.37 16.52
C LYS A 212 3.12 -6.95 17.11
N TRP A 213 3.91 -6.01 16.60
CA TRP A 213 3.89 -4.62 17.08
C TRP A 213 2.57 -3.92 16.74
N ALA A 214 2.02 -4.16 15.54
CA ALA A 214 0.71 -3.64 15.17
C ALA A 214 -0.40 -4.12 16.12
N ASP A 215 -0.44 -5.42 16.46
CA ASP A 215 -1.45 -6.00 17.36
C ASP A 215 -1.40 -5.41 18.78
N MET A 216 -0.21 -5.08 19.29
CA MET A 216 -0.04 -4.55 20.65
C MET A 216 -0.73 -3.20 20.88
N VAL A 217 -0.99 -2.45 19.82
CA VAL A 217 -1.63 -1.12 19.87
C VAL A 217 -2.93 -1.07 19.07
N GLU A 218 -3.38 -2.19 18.51
CA GLU A 218 -4.59 -2.25 17.71
C GLU A 218 -5.84 -2.22 18.61
N GLU A 219 -6.73 -1.27 18.37
CA GLU A 219 -7.98 -1.12 19.11
C GLU A 219 -9.14 -1.82 18.40
N ASN A 220 -9.05 -2.03 17.09
CA ASN A 220 -10.10 -2.65 16.31
C ASN A 220 -10.05 -4.18 16.40
N GLU A 221 -11.07 -4.79 17.00
CA GLU A 221 -11.15 -6.24 17.22
C GLU A 221 -11.09 -7.06 15.92
N ASP A 222 -11.72 -6.59 14.83
CA ASP A 222 -11.71 -7.31 13.55
C ASP A 222 -10.30 -7.35 12.95
N VAL A 223 -9.54 -6.25 13.09
CA VAL A 223 -8.15 -6.18 12.63
C VAL A 223 -7.27 -7.09 13.47
N SER A 224 -7.36 -7.01 14.80
CA SER A 224 -6.60 -7.86 15.71
C SER A 224 -6.89 -9.35 15.50
N GLU A 225 -8.16 -9.74 15.25
CA GLU A 225 -8.51 -11.13 14.93
C GLU A 225 -7.79 -11.62 13.67
N ARG A 226 -7.79 -10.83 12.59
CA ARG A 226 -7.10 -11.18 11.35
C ARG A 226 -5.57 -11.20 11.51
N ILE A 227 -5.02 -10.33 12.37
CA ILE A 227 -3.58 -10.36 12.71
C ILE A 227 -3.25 -11.68 13.41
N ASN A 228 -4.06 -12.07 14.40
CA ASN A 228 -3.87 -13.31 15.14
C ASN A 228 -3.92 -14.53 14.22
N GLU A 229 -4.83 -14.58 13.24
CA GLU A 229 -4.86 -15.65 12.24
C GLU A 229 -3.58 -15.70 11.39
N CYS A 230 -3.06 -14.54 10.95
CA CYS A 230 -1.78 -14.49 10.25
C CYS A 230 -0.64 -15.05 11.12
N VAL A 231 -0.58 -14.65 12.39
CA VAL A 231 0.43 -15.13 13.34
C VAL A 231 0.34 -16.65 13.51
N GLN A 232 -0.86 -17.23 13.56
CA GLN A 232 -1.02 -18.69 13.65
C GLN A 232 -0.46 -19.41 12.42
N PHE A 233 -0.63 -18.85 11.22
CA PHE A 233 0.00 -19.43 10.02
C PHE A 233 1.52 -19.31 10.04
N LEU A 234 2.05 -18.17 10.52
CA LEU A 234 3.49 -17.89 10.46
C LEU A 234 4.29 -18.62 11.55
N ARG A 235 3.71 -18.86 12.74
CA ARG A 235 4.39 -19.52 13.86
C ARG A 235 4.37 -21.04 13.82
N ARG A 236 3.43 -21.64 13.10
CA ARG A 236 3.32 -23.10 13.03
C ARG A 236 4.34 -23.64 12.04
N ASP A 237 5.05 -24.68 12.47
CA ASP A 237 5.83 -25.51 11.56
C ASP A 237 4.91 -26.28 10.61
N GLU A 238 5.47 -26.64 9.46
CA GLU A 238 4.73 -27.36 8.43
C GLU A 238 4.51 -28.81 8.84
N GLN A 239 3.40 -29.41 8.42
CA GLN A 239 3.14 -30.81 8.76
C GLN A 239 4.23 -31.71 8.14
N GLY A 240 4.87 -32.52 8.99
CA GLY A 240 5.93 -33.43 8.58
C GLY A 240 7.34 -32.85 8.56
N THR A 241 7.54 -31.63 9.07
CA THR A 241 8.88 -31.06 9.33
C THR A 241 9.26 -31.15 10.80
N GLU A 242 10.55 -31.09 11.09
CA GLU A 242 11.06 -31.03 12.47
C GLU A 242 10.64 -29.73 13.16
N GLU A 243 10.47 -29.79 14.48
CA GLU A 243 10.14 -28.62 15.30
C GLU A 243 11.27 -27.58 15.22
N GLY A 244 10.91 -26.33 14.97
CA GLY A 244 11.85 -25.22 14.77
C GLY A 244 12.47 -25.15 13.37
N SER A 245 12.03 -25.99 12.43
CA SER A 245 12.52 -25.93 11.03
C SER A 245 12.21 -24.59 10.35
N SER A 246 11.07 -23.96 10.67
CA SER A 246 10.72 -22.64 10.13
C SER A 246 11.69 -21.56 10.60
N ASP A 247 12.07 -21.58 11.88
CA ASP A 247 13.00 -20.60 12.47
C ASP A 247 14.42 -20.77 11.90
N GLN A 248 14.86 -22.02 11.72
CA GLN A 248 16.14 -22.32 11.08
C GLN A 248 16.18 -21.82 9.64
N ALA A 249 15.10 -22.00 8.87
CA ALA A 249 15.01 -21.51 7.50
C ALA A 249 15.13 -19.98 7.42
N VAL A 250 14.49 -19.26 8.34
CA VAL A 250 14.62 -17.80 8.45
C VAL A 250 16.05 -17.41 8.78
N GLN A 251 16.68 -18.07 9.76
CA GLN A 251 18.05 -17.75 10.15
C GLN A 251 19.04 -17.96 8.99
N LEU A 252 18.93 -19.08 8.26
CA LEU A 252 19.75 -19.36 7.09
C LEU A 252 19.56 -18.31 5.97
N ALA A 253 18.33 -17.83 5.77
CA ALA A 253 18.04 -16.81 4.77
C ALA A 253 18.54 -15.41 5.16
N ILE A 254 18.69 -15.13 6.45
CA ILE A 254 19.23 -13.85 6.96
C ILE A 254 20.77 -13.85 6.91
N GLU A 255 21.39 -15.00 7.15
CA GLU A 255 22.85 -15.15 7.20
C GLU A 255 23.52 -15.35 5.83
N GLY A 256 22.78 -15.86 4.84
CA GLY A 256 23.25 -16.11 3.47
C GLY A 256 23.11 -14.91 2.54
#